data_AF-A0A942HLF2-F1
#
_entry.id   AF-A0A942HLF2-F1
#
_cell.length_a   1.000
_cell.length_b   1.000
_cell.length_c   1.000
_cell.angle_alpha   90.00
_cell.angle_beta   90.00
_cell.angle_gamma   90.00
#
_symmetry.space_group_name_H-M   'P 1'
#
loop_
_entity.id
_entity.type
_entity.pdbx_description
1 polymer ?
#
loop_
_entity_poly.entity_id
_entity_poly.type
_entity_poly.pdbx_seq_one_letter_code
_entity_poly.pdbx_strand_id
1 'polypeptide(L)'
;MEDSSDFSDVERARAKLIASVETGFASIDGKMSPLSKELLKRFDANGVDMTSWWARTPQGWTCPGCGRAKRDIARLNRNGNLMCRLVEHHDHTQDLLAKKFAEISSSQGAVLADKTAENFAKRSATMIAAYENTIVCDDCNSADAKAKAMVGAEEFFS
;
A
#
# COMPACT_ATOMS: atom_id res chain seq x y z
N MET A 1 20.73 28.29 22.61
CA MET A 1 20.65 26.97 23.25
C MET A 1 19.23 26.50 23.05
N GLU A 2 18.95 25.98 21.86
CA GLU A 2 17.64 25.44 21.53
C GLU A 2 17.74 23.92 21.47
N ASP A 3 16.89 23.29 22.26
CA ASP A 3 16.18 22.04 21.98
C ASP A 3 16.93 20.70 22.04
N SER A 4 17.33 20.29 23.25
CA SER A 4 17.66 18.88 23.55
C SER A 4 16.49 18.10 24.16
N SER A 5 15.36 18.76 24.46
CA SER A 5 14.17 18.14 25.08
C SER A 5 13.29 17.43 24.06
N ASP A 6 13.12 17.99 22.85
CA ASP A 6 12.19 17.48 21.84
C ASP A 6 12.62 16.12 21.25
N PHE A 7 13.94 15.90 21.11
CA PHE A 7 14.48 14.60 20.67
C PHE A 7 14.12 13.45 21.65
N SER A 8 14.07 13.73 22.96
CA SER A 8 13.77 12.71 23.97
C SER A 8 12.30 12.28 23.99
N ASP A 9 11.40 13.17 23.56
CA ASP A 9 9.96 12.89 23.52
C ASP A 9 9.58 12.10 22.27
N VAL A 10 10.21 12.39 21.12
CA VAL A 10 10.08 11.58 19.90
C VAL A 10 10.58 10.15 20.14
N GLU A 11 11.71 9.97 20.81
CA GLU A 11 12.24 8.64 21.15
C GLU A 11 11.30 7.87 22.07
N ARG A 12 10.73 8.54 23.08
CA ARG A 12 9.74 7.95 24.00
C ARG A 12 8.46 7.56 23.27
N ALA A 13 7.95 8.41 22.38
CA ALA A 13 6.78 8.13 21.57
C ALA A 13 7.02 6.94 20.63
N ARG A 14 8.20 6.87 20.00
CA ARG A 14 8.62 5.73 19.17
C ARG A 14 8.66 4.44 19.98
N ALA A 15 9.27 4.45 21.17
CA ALA A 15 9.34 3.26 22.03
C ALA A 15 7.94 2.76 22.42
N LYS A 16 7.03 3.67 22.78
CA LYS A 16 5.63 3.34 23.08
C LYS A 16 4.91 2.74 21.87
N LEU A 17 5.13 3.28 20.66
CA LEU A 17 4.56 2.74 19.44
C LEU A 17 5.09 1.34 19.13
N ILE A 18 6.40 1.11 19.26
CA ILE A 18 6.98 -0.23 19.04
C ILE A 18 6.38 -1.23 20.04
N ALA A 19 6.32 -0.88 21.32
CA ALA A 19 5.74 -1.73 22.35
C ALA A 19 4.24 -2.03 22.09
N SER A 20 3.47 -1.07 21.59
CA SER A 20 2.06 -1.28 21.28
C SER A 20 1.85 -2.16 20.04
N VAL A 21 2.76 -2.14 19.06
CA VAL A 21 2.75 -3.09 17.93
C VAL A 21 3.15 -4.48 18.41
N GLU A 22 4.19 -4.58 19.24
CA GLU A 22 4.70 -5.85 19.78
C GLU A 22 3.69 -6.60 20.63
N THR A 23 2.92 -5.88 21.44
CA THR A 23 1.85 -6.44 22.28
C THR A 23 0.54 -6.66 21.52
N GLY A 24 0.43 -6.16 20.28
CA GLY A 24 -0.79 -6.20 19.48
C GLY A 24 -1.84 -5.16 19.87
N PHE A 25 -1.58 -4.30 20.87
CA PHE A 25 -2.50 -3.24 21.30
C PHE A 25 -2.86 -2.26 20.17
N ALA A 26 -1.88 -1.88 19.35
CA ALA A 26 -2.11 -0.96 18.24
C ALA A 26 -2.95 -1.57 17.10
N SER A 27 -3.20 -2.88 17.14
CA SER A 27 -3.90 -3.68 16.13
C SER A 27 -3.28 -3.66 14.73
N ILE A 28 -2.42 -2.71 14.38
CA ILE A 28 -1.59 -2.68 13.17
C ILE A 28 -0.50 -3.74 13.21
N ASP A 29 0.17 -3.94 12.08
CA ASP A 29 1.15 -4.99 11.88
C ASP A 29 2.58 -4.45 11.78
N GLY A 30 3.53 -5.36 11.74
CA GLY A 30 4.96 -5.07 11.66
C GLY A 30 5.75 -6.33 11.97
N LYS A 31 7.04 -6.35 11.66
CA LYS A 31 7.91 -7.53 11.92
C LYS A 31 7.82 -8.05 13.35
N MET A 32 7.55 -7.15 14.31
CA MET A 32 7.50 -7.44 15.73
C MET A 32 6.10 -7.78 16.25
N SER A 33 5.06 -7.70 15.41
CA SER A 33 3.67 -7.95 15.80
C SER A 33 3.45 -9.43 16.15
N PRO A 34 2.41 -9.75 16.96
CA PRO A 34 2.04 -11.14 17.25
C PRO A 34 1.81 -11.97 15.99
N LEU A 35 1.01 -11.47 15.03
CA LEU A 35 0.74 -12.17 13.78
C LEU A 35 2.02 -12.44 12.97
N SER A 36 2.90 -11.44 12.81
CA SER A 36 4.13 -11.63 12.04
C SER A 36 5.09 -12.62 12.71
N LYS A 37 5.21 -12.58 14.04
CA LYS A 37 6.02 -13.56 14.81
C LYS A 37 5.45 -14.98 14.70
N GLU A 38 4.13 -15.11 14.78
CA GLU A 38 3.44 -16.40 14.59
C GLU A 38 3.72 -16.98 13.20
N LEU A 39 3.54 -16.17 12.15
CA LEU A 39 3.74 -16.59 10.76
C LEU A 39 5.21 -16.92 10.46
N LEU A 40 6.16 -16.13 10.96
CA LEU A 40 7.59 -16.41 10.84
C LEU A 40 7.93 -17.81 11.37
N LYS A 41 7.40 -18.16 12.55
CA LYS A 41 7.59 -19.48 13.16
C LYS A 41 6.86 -20.58 12.39
N ARG A 42 5.62 -20.32 11.97
CA ARG A 42 4.79 -21.29 11.22
C ARG A 42 5.42 -21.72 9.91
N PHE A 43 6.04 -20.78 9.19
CA PHE A 43 6.64 -21.01 7.88
C PHE A 43 8.14 -21.29 7.91
N ASP A 44 8.77 -21.31 9.10
CA ASP A 44 10.23 -21.42 9.26
C ASP A 44 10.99 -20.45 8.33
N ALA A 45 10.55 -19.19 8.33
CA ALA A 45 11.00 -18.20 7.37
C ALA A 45 12.34 -17.56 7.76
N ASN A 46 13.20 -17.31 6.77
CA ASN A 46 14.50 -16.66 6.93
C ASN A 46 14.39 -15.16 7.32
N GLY A 47 13.23 -14.56 7.10
CA GLY A 47 12.97 -13.14 7.29
C GLY A 47 11.59 -12.74 6.80
N VAL A 48 11.31 -11.43 6.75
CA VAL A 48 10.02 -10.89 6.29
C VAL A 48 10.23 -9.91 5.13
N ASP A 49 9.54 -10.19 4.01
CA ASP A 49 9.32 -9.27 2.89
C ASP A 49 7.94 -8.61 3.08
N MET A 50 7.92 -7.40 3.64
CA MET A 50 6.70 -6.72 4.07
C MET A 50 6.49 -5.40 3.32
N THR A 51 5.30 -5.19 2.77
CA THR A 51 4.91 -3.88 2.22
C THR A 51 4.41 -2.93 3.30
N SER A 52 4.45 -1.62 3.02
CA SER A 52 3.90 -0.60 3.92
C SER A 52 2.43 -0.84 4.25
N TRP A 53 1.62 -1.27 3.26
CA TRP A 53 0.20 -1.55 3.46
C TRP A 53 -0.06 -2.74 4.38
N TRP A 54 0.81 -3.75 4.37
CA TRP A 54 0.72 -4.82 5.35
C TRP A 54 0.91 -4.29 6.77
N ALA A 55 1.96 -3.49 7.00
CA ALA A 55 2.24 -2.89 8.31
C ALA A 55 1.13 -1.93 8.77
N ARG A 56 0.57 -1.15 7.84
CA ARG A 56 -0.43 -0.09 8.13
C ARG A 56 -1.86 -0.61 8.27
N THR A 57 -2.13 -1.87 8.00
CA THR A 57 -3.46 -2.48 8.14
C THR A 57 -3.54 -3.34 9.40
N PRO A 58 -4.75 -3.51 9.97
CA PRO A 58 -4.92 -4.36 11.16
C PRO A 58 -4.45 -5.80 10.95
N GLN A 59 -4.04 -6.49 12.02
CA GLN A 59 -3.69 -7.92 11.99
C GLN A 59 -4.90 -8.78 11.59
N GLY A 60 -6.11 -8.35 11.93
CA GLY A 60 -7.37 -8.98 11.54
C GLY A 60 -7.88 -8.60 10.15
N TRP A 61 -7.09 -7.87 9.34
CA TRP A 61 -7.51 -7.45 8.01
C TRP A 61 -7.85 -8.65 7.11
N THR A 62 -8.93 -8.49 6.35
CA THR A 62 -9.42 -9.44 5.34
C THR A 62 -9.47 -8.76 3.99
N CYS A 63 -9.14 -9.51 2.93
CA CYS A 63 -9.16 -8.98 1.58
C CYS A 63 -10.60 -8.73 1.13
N PRO A 64 -10.97 -7.51 0.71
CA PRO A 64 -12.33 -7.25 0.22
C PRO A 64 -12.63 -7.99 -1.10
N GLY A 65 -11.60 -8.34 -1.87
CA GLY A 65 -11.77 -9.08 -3.14
C GLY A 65 -11.99 -10.59 -2.96
N CYS A 66 -11.21 -11.26 -2.11
CA CYS A 66 -11.28 -12.73 -1.97
C CYS A 66 -11.67 -13.24 -0.57
N GLY A 67 -11.92 -12.36 0.39
CA GLY A 67 -12.32 -12.70 1.77
C GLY A 67 -11.22 -13.30 2.66
N ARG A 68 -10.09 -13.73 2.09
CA ARG A 68 -8.97 -14.32 2.84
C ARG A 68 -8.35 -13.32 3.81
N ALA A 69 -8.06 -13.76 5.03
CA ALA A 69 -7.36 -12.96 6.04
C ALA A 69 -5.85 -12.94 5.77
N LYS A 70 -5.12 -12.02 6.42
CA LYS A 70 -3.65 -11.96 6.37
C LYS A 70 -2.99 -13.34 6.59
N ARG A 71 -3.48 -14.10 7.57
CA ARG A 71 -2.96 -15.44 7.91
C ARG A 71 -3.07 -16.46 6.76
N ASP A 72 -4.02 -16.25 5.85
CA ASP A 72 -4.34 -17.17 4.76
C ASP A 72 -3.58 -16.81 3.46
N ILE A 73 -3.19 -15.55 3.31
CA ILE A 73 -2.45 -15.06 2.15
C ILE A 73 -0.93 -15.03 2.36
N ALA A 74 -0.47 -15.09 3.62
CA ALA A 74 0.94 -15.18 3.96
C ALA A 74 1.54 -16.50 3.45
N ARG A 75 2.72 -16.41 2.83
CA ARG A 75 3.43 -17.54 2.22
C ARG A 75 4.92 -17.26 2.14
N LEU A 76 5.75 -18.27 1.88
CA LEU A 76 7.16 -18.04 1.56
C LEU A 76 7.31 -17.50 0.13
N ASN A 77 8.23 -16.56 -0.06
CA ASN A 77 8.72 -16.20 -1.40
C ASN A 77 9.88 -17.13 -1.81
N ARG A 78 10.40 -16.93 -3.04
CA ARG A 78 11.49 -17.76 -3.60
C ARG A 78 12.79 -17.75 -2.78
N ASN A 79 12.99 -16.74 -1.92
CA ASN A 79 14.16 -16.60 -1.08
C ASN A 79 13.95 -17.18 0.34
N GLY A 80 12.82 -17.84 0.59
CA GLY A 80 12.45 -18.37 1.90
C GLY A 80 12.07 -17.28 2.92
N ASN A 81 11.79 -16.05 2.47
CA ASN A 81 11.25 -15.01 3.34
C ASN A 81 9.73 -15.06 3.36
N LEU A 82 9.13 -14.75 4.50
CA LEU A 82 7.69 -14.60 4.66
C LEU A 82 7.20 -13.39 3.84
N MET A 83 6.40 -13.66 2.82
CA MET A 83 5.75 -12.68 1.97
C MET A 83 4.51 -12.12 2.66
N CYS A 84 4.62 -10.87 3.11
CA CYS A 84 3.59 -10.09 3.78
C CYS A 84 3.24 -8.87 2.92
N ARG A 85 2.58 -9.11 1.79
CA ARG A 85 2.31 -8.07 0.78
C ARG A 85 0.82 -7.78 0.64
N LEU A 86 0.44 -6.55 0.98
CA LEU A 86 -0.79 -5.90 0.52
C LEU A 86 -0.42 -4.78 -0.43
N VAL A 87 -1.32 -4.51 -1.38
CA VAL A 87 -1.16 -3.45 -2.40
C VAL A 87 -2.41 -2.60 -2.43
N GLU A 88 -2.23 -1.33 -2.80
CA GLU A 88 -3.35 -0.45 -3.13
C GLU A 88 -3.77 -0.74 -4.57
N HIS A 89 -5.05 -1.00 -4.75
CA HIS A 89 -5.68 -1.15 -6.05
C HIS A 89 -6.54 0.10 -6.31
N HIS A 90 -6.20 0.83 -7.35
CA HIS A 90 -6.82 2.09 -7.71
C HIS A 90 -7.40 2.00 -9.13
N ASP A 91 -8.33 2.90 -9.44
CA ASP A 91 -8.85 3.01 -10.79
C ASP A 91 -7.78 3.64 -11.70
N HIS A 92 -7.35 2.91 -12.73
CA HIS A 92 -6.36 3.37 -13.70
C HIS A 92 -6.84 4.55 -14.55
N THR A 93 -8.13 4.89 -14.55
CA THR A 93 -8.64 6.14 -15.13
C THR A 93 -8.00 7.37 -14.48
N GLN A 94 -7.60 7.27 -13.20
CA GLN A 94 -6.84 8.31 -12.52
C GLN A 94 -5.48 8.56 -13.19
N ASP A 95 -4.80 7.48 -13.59
CA ASP A 95 -3.51 7.53 -14.29
C ASP A 95 -3.67 8.15 -15.70
N LEU A 96 -4.77 7.83 -16.39
CA LEU A 96 -5.10 8.42 -17.69
C LEU A 96 -5.26 9.94 -17.61
N LEU A 97 -5.98 10.46 -16.61
CA LEU A 97 -6.14 11.90 -16.45
C LEU A 97 -4.81 12.59 -16.19
N ALA A 98 -3.98 12.04 -15.29
CA ALA A 98 -2.66 12.58 -15.01
C ALA A 98 -1.80 12.65 -16.28
N LYS A 99 -1.82 11.58 -17.09
CA LYS A 99 -1.14 11.52 -18.39
C LYS A 99 -1.66 12.57 -19.37
N LYS A 100 -2.98 12.66 -19.56
CA LYS A 100 -3.59 13.66 -20.46
C LYS A 100 -3.34 15.09 -20.01
N PHE A 101 -3.36 15.34 -18.71
CA PHE A 101 -3.05 16.66 -18.16
C PHE A 101 -1.61 17.08 -18.49
N ALA A 102 -0.64 16.17 -18.29
CA ALA A 102 0.75 16.42 -18.65
C ALA A 102 0.92 16.68 -20.15
N GLU A 103 0.34 15.83 -21.01
CA GLU A 103 0.37 15.99 -22.49
C GLU A 103 -0.18 17.36 -22.92
N ILE A 104 -1.37 17.73 -22.42
CA ILE A 104 -2.01 19.01 -22.75
C ILE A 104 -1.15 20.18 -22.27
N SER A 105 -0.64 20.12 -21.04
CA SER A 105 0.15 21.22 -20.49
C SER A 105 1.46 21.43 -21.23
N SER A 106 2.17 20.36 -21.60
CA SER A 106 3.42 20.46 -22.40
C SER A 106 3.20 21.00 -23.81
N SER A 107 1.98 20.90 -24.35
CA SER A 107 1.64 21.41 -25.68
C SER A 107 1.32 22.92 -25.71
N GLN A 108 1.15 23.56 -24.56
CA GLN A 108 0.82 24.99 -24.45
C GLN A 108 2.06 25.86 -24.59
N GLY A 109 1.93 27.03 -25.24
CA GLY A 109 3.03 27.97 -25.49
C GLY A 109 3.64 28.62 -24.23
N ALA A 110 3.00 28.43 -23.07
CA ALA A 110 3.54 28.69 -21.76
C ALA A 110 3.29 27.45 -20.88
N VAL A 111 4.34 26.90 -20.27
CA VAL A 111 4.20 25.77 -19.34
C VAL A 111 3.52 26.28 -18.07
N LEU A 112 2.22 26.02 -17.95
CA LEU A 112 1.43 26.30 -16.75
C LEU A 112 1.42 25.11 -15.76
N ALA A 113 2.01 23.96 -16.10
CA ALA A 113 2.16 22.84 -15.18
C ALA A 113 3.31 23.08 -14.20
N ASP A 114 3.05 23.91 -13.20
CA ASP A 114 3.84 23.92 -11.98
C ASP A 114 3.38 22.78 -11.05
N LYS A 115 4.03 22.68 -9.88
CA LYS A 115 3.66 21.71 -8.84
C LYS A 115 2.21 21.87 -8.37
N THR A 116 1.63 23.07 -8.52
CA THR A 116 0.23 23.35 -8.16
C THR A 116 -0.73 22.66 -9.13
N ALA A 117 -0.44 22.71 -10.42
CA ALA A 117 -1.24 22.09 -11.48
C ALA A 117 -1.19 20.55 -11.41
N GLU A 118 -0.02 19.96 -11.17
CA GLU A 118 0.11 18.51 -10.95
C GLU A 118 -0.70 18.05 -9.72
N ASN A 119 -0.65 18.82 -8.63
CA ASN A 119 -1.44 18.53 -7.44
C ASN A 119 -2.94 18.71 -7.69
N PHE A 120 -3.34 19.65 -8.54
CA PHE A 120 -4.73 19.77 -8.97
C PHE A 120 -5.17 18.52 -9.75
N ALA A 121 -4.41 18.10 -10.77
CA ALA A 121 -4.72 16.90 -11.54
C ALA A 121 -4.86 15.65 -10.66
N LYS A 122 -3.93 15.45 -9.70
CA LYS A 122 -4.00 14.35 -8.73
C LYS A 122 -5.26 14.40 -7.85
N ARG A 123 -5.67 15.58 -7.39
CA ARG A 123 -6.89 15.75 -6.60
C ARG A 123 -8.16 15.60 -7.44
N SER A 124 -8.12 15.99 -8.71
CA SER A 124 -9.26 15.87 -9.64
C SER A 124 -9.44 14.45 -10.16
N ALA A 125 -8.38 13.62 -10.14
CA ALA A 125 -8.45 12.24 -10.59
C ALA A 125 -9.51 11.41 -9.85
N THR A 126 -9.72 11.67 -8.56
CA THR A 126 -10.78 11.01 -7.79
C THR A 126 -12.20 11.39 -8.25
N MET A 127 -12.39 12.52 -8.94
CA MET A 127 -13.70 12.93 -9.47
C MET A 127 -14.16 12.07 -10.65
N ILE A 128 -13.22 11.44 -11.36
CA ILE A 128 -13.52 10.62 -12.53
C ILE A 128 -13.31 9.12 -12.28
N ALA A 129 -12.77 8.77 -11.12
CA ALA A 129 -12.60 7.38 -10.72
C ALA A 129 -13.97 6.75 -10.48
N ALA A 130 -14.18 5.54 -11.00
CA ALA A 130 -15.39 4.75 -10.78
C ALA A 130 -15.49 4.23 -9.34
N TYR A 131 -14.36 4.08 -8.65
CA TYR A 131 -14.29 3.60 -7.28
C TYR A 131 -13.09 4.18 -6.51
N GLU A 132 -13.18 4.11 -5.18
CA GLU A 132 -12.10 4.53 -4.28
C GLU A 132 -10.96 3.52 -4.25
N ASN A 133 -9.74 4.04 -4.03
CA ASN A 133 -8.57 3.20 -3.82
C ASN A 133 -8.82 2.21 -2.69
N THR A 134 -8.55 0.93 -2.96
CA THR A 134 -8.85 -0.17 -2.05
C THR A 134 -7.60 -0.99 -1.81
N ILE A 135 -7.28 -1.25 -0.54
CA ILE A 135 -6.19 -2.17 -0.21
C ILE A 135 -6.66 -3.60 -0.47
N VAL A 136 -5.90 -4.37 -1.25
CA VAL A 136 -6.18 -5.76 -1.61
C VAL A 136 -4.94 -6.63 -1.40
N CYS A 137 -5.13 -7.95 -1.43
CA CYS A 137 -3.99 -8.87 -1.42
C CYS A 137 -3.29 -8.91 -2.78
N ASP A 138 -1.99 -9.23 -2.76
CA ASP A 138 -1.14 -9.36 -3.96
C ASP A 138 -1.71 -10.33 -5.01
N ASP A 139 -2.41 -11.38 -4.54
CA ASP A 139 -3.05 -12.37 -5.41
C ASP A 139 -4.24 -11.79 -6.18
N CYS A 140 -5.12 -11.03 -5.51
CA CYS A 140 -6.27 -10.39 -6.17
C CYS A 140 -5.79 -9.37 -7.20
N ASN A 141 -4.78 -8.57 -6.84
CA ASN A 141 -4.17 -7.62 -7.76
C ASN A 141 -3.56 -8.33 -8.99
N SER A 142 -2.87 -9.45 -8.76
CA SER A 142 -2.32 -10.25 -9.85
C SER A 142 -3.39 -10.93 -10.70
N ALA A 143 -4.51 -11.35 -10.09
CA ALA A 143 -5.62 -11.97 -10.80
C ALA A 143 -6.33 -10.96 -11.72
N ASP A 144 -6.55 -9.74 -11.25
CA ASP A 144 -7.10 -8.65 -12.04
C ASP A 144 -6.23 -8.33 -13.27
N ALA A 145 -4.92 -8.10 -13.06
CA ALA A 145 -3.99 -7.85 -14.16
C ALA A 145 -3.97 -8.98 -15.22
N LYS A 146 -4.05 -10.24 -14.77
CA LYS A 146 -4.15 -11.40 -15.67
C LYS A 146 -5.47 -11.43 -16.43
N ALA A 147 -6.58 -11.11 -15.77
CA ALA A 147 -7.90 -11.07 -16.40
C ALA A 147 -7.93 -10.02 -17.52
N LYS A 148 -7.43 -8.81 -17.27
CA LYS A 148 -7.30 -7.73 -18.25
C LYS A 148 -6.48 -8.16 -19.47
N ALA A 149 -5.34 -8.80 -19.23
CA ALA A 149 -4.50 -9.32 -20.31
C ALA A 149 -5.20 -10.39 -21.16
N MET A 150 -5.97 -11.29 -20.53
CA MET A 150 -6.69 -12.37 -21.24
C MET A 150 -7.79 -11.85 -22.16
N VAL A 151 -8.47 -10.77 -21.79
CA VAL A 151 -9.57 -10.20 -22.59
C VAL A 151 -9.12 -9.07 -23.52
N GLY A 152 -7.83 -8.71 -23.50
CA GLY A 152 -7.30 -7.59 -24.27
C GLY A 152 -7.92 -6.26 -23.85
N ALA A 153 -8.14 -6.07 -22.54
CA ALA A 153 -8.68 -4.83 -22.01
C ALA A 153 -7.75 -3.65 -22.32
N GLU A 154 -8.35 -2.47 -22.50
CA GLU A 154 -7.60 -1.21 -22.68
C GLU A 154 -6.66 -0.95 -21.49
N GLU A 155 -5.54 -0.25 -21.74
CA GLU A 155 -4.46 -0.02 -20.76
C GLU A 155 -4.96 0.58 -19.44
N PHE A 156 -5.94 1.50 -19.51
CA PHE A 156 -6.49 2.21 -18.34
C PHE A 156 -7.82 1.62 -17.86
N PHE A 157 -8.16 0.40 -18.28
CA PHE A 157 -9.33 -0.30 -17.81
C PHE A 157 -9.11 -0.83 -16.38
N SER A 158 -10.15 -0.70 -15.57
CA SER A 158 -10.19 -1.00 -14.15
C SER A 158 -11.06 -2.21 -13.86
#